data_AF-A0A2A4WCJ0-F1
#
_entry.id   AF-A0A2A4WCJ0-F1
#
_cell.length_a   1.000
_cell.length_b   1.000
_cell.length_c   1.000
_cell.angle_alpha   90.00
_cell.angle_beta   90.00
_cell.angle_gamma   90.00
#
_symmetry.space_group_name_H-M   'P 1'
#
loop_
_entity.id
_entity.type
_entity.pdbx_description
1 polymer ?
#
loop_
_entity_poly.entity_id
_entity_poly.type
_entity_poly.pdbx_seq_one_letter_code
_entity_poly.pdbx_strand_id
1 'polypeptide(L)'
;MVAGFNKCKECGAVVSKRAAACPQCGAPAKRKTSRLTWLVVVVVAVGFVSIMSSESSRETAQKEAIATAAWIAKQQQEDADYFNLHRADILPEIRSLIDAKDLAGAVALANKYAPSNDGELIVLQAEAKTLQIRGELRAIPAAEYEKNRVLYAQLVSLNPGNAQYEAKLAHYADKQAAADLLIKTRAERTELISRGFSAWDGSHIRLERAVKKSMNDPDSYEHAETRYFDRGDHLVVHTTFRGKNAFGGVVMQTVKAKVDLDGEVIQVLSE
;
A
#
# COMPACT_ATOMS: atom_id res chain seq x y z
N MET A 1 40.78 41.56 -16.63
CA MET A 1 39.57 41.81 -17.45
C MET A 1 39.72 43.18 -18.12
N VAL A 2 39.84 43.20 -19.44
CA VAL A 2 39.95 44.44 -20.22
C VAL A 2 38.64 45.24 -20.06
N ALA A 3 38.72 46.48 -19.59
CA ALA A 3 37.56 47.34 -19.45
C ALA A 3 37.00 47.66 -20.84
N GLY A 4 35.79 47.17 -21.15
CA GLY A 4 35.12 47.48 -22.40
C GLY A 4 34.55 48.90 -22.37
N PHE A 5 34.80 49.68 -23.43
CA PHE A 5 34.26 51.02 -23.62
C PHE A 5 33.17 51.01 -24.70
N ASN A 6 32.17 51.88 -24.56
CA ASN A 6 31.13 52.15 -25.57
C ASN A 6 31.00 53.66 -25.74
N LYS A 7 30.47 54.12 -26.89
CA LYS A 7 30.13 55.54 -27.05
C LYS A 7 28.83 55.87 -26.31
N CYS A 8 28.80 57.01 -25.64
CA CYS A 8 27.58 57.60 -25.10
C CYS A 8 26.62 57.87 -26.24
N LYS A 9 25.35 57.50 -26.09
CA LYS A 9 24.35 57.66 -27.15
C LYS A 9 23.91 59.11 -27.37
N GLU A 10 24.15 59.99 -26.41
CA GLU A 10 23.76 61.40 -26.51
C GLU A 10 24.91 62.27 -27.01
N CYS A 11 26.07 62.25 -26.34
CA CYS A 11 27.20 63.11 -26.71
C CYS A 11 28.31 62.41 -27.51
N GLY A 12 28.22 61.09 -27.76
CA GLY A 12 29.21 60.33 -28.53
C GLY A 12 30.53 60.03 -27.81
N ALA A 13 30.76 60.58 -26.63
CA ALA A 13 32.00 60.37 -25.86
C ALA A 13 32.23 58.89 -25.50
N VAL A 14 33.48 58.45 -25.51
CA VAL A 14 33.84 57.06 -25.16
C VAL A 14 33.77 56.91 -23.64
N VAL A 15 32.86 56.07 -23.16
CA VAL A 15 32.60 55.83 -21.73
C VAL A 15 32.72 54.35 -21.37
N SER A 16 33.16 54.10 -20.15
CA SER A 16 33.25 52.74 -19.61
C SER A 16 31.84 52.10 -19.53
N LYS A 17 31.72 50.83 -19.94
CA LYS A 17 30.47 50.06 -19.83
C LYS A 17 29.97 49.92 -18.38
N ARG A 18 30.80 50.23 -17.37
CA ARG A 18 30.46 50.16 -15.95
C ARG A 18 30.08 51.50 -15.33
N ALA A 19 30.26 52.62 -16.04
CA ALA A 19 29.89 53.94 -15.53
C ALA A 19 28.37 54.04 -15.32
N ALA A 20 27.94 54.67 -14.22
CA ALA A 20 26.51 54.88 -13.91
C ALA A 20 25.87 55.99 -14.75
N ALA A 21 26.66 57.00 -15.12
CA ALA A 21 26.29 58.06 -16.04
C ALA A 21 27.51 58.47 -16.87
N CYS A 22 27.28 59.17 -17.99
CA CYS A 22 28.36 59.72 -18.81
C CYS A 22 29.03 60.90 -18.07
N PRO A 23 30.35 60.88 -17.83
CA PRO A 23 31.04 61.96 -17.12
C PRO A 23 31.14 63.26 -17.92
N GLN A 24 30.87 63.23 -19.23
CA GLN A 24 30.93 64.41 -20.10
C GLN A 24 29.59 65.15 -20.20
N CYS A 25 28.46 64.45 -20.29
CA CYS A 25 27.15 65.10 -20.45
C CYS A 25 26.13 64.76 -19.36
N GLY A 26 26.48 63.91 -18.39
CA GLY A 26 25.59 63.50 -17.30
C GLY A 26 24.51 62.48 -17.67
N ALA A 27 24.39 62.09 -18.96
CA ALA A 27 23.36 61.15 -19.39
C ALA A 27 23.45 59.79 -18.65
N PRO A 28 22.35 59.28 -18.06
CA PRO A 28 22.38 58.05 -17.28
C PRO A 28 22.60 56.82 -18.18
N ALA A 29 23.46 55.91 -17.73
CA ALA A 29 23.76 54.70 -18.47
C ALA A 29 22.59 53.71 -18.38
N LYS A 30 21.80 53.58 -19.46
CA LYS A 30 20.72 52.59 -19.55
C LYS A 30 21.31 51.16 -19.64
N ARG A 31 21.36 50.44 -18.51
CA ARG A 31 21.78 49.03 -18.46
C ARG A 31 20.63 48.13 -18.94
N LYS A 32 20.91 47.23 -19.88
CA LYS A 32 19.96 46.19 -20.27
C LYS A 32 20.05 45.07 -19.22
N THR A 33 19.01 44.87 -18.44
CA THR A 33 18.91 43.71 -17.53
C THR A 33 18.90 42.43 -18.36
N SER A 34 19.69 41.44 -17.96
CA SER A 34 19.83 40.18 -18.70
C SER A 34 18.49 39.44 -18.78
N ARG A 35 18.21 38.77 -19.91
CA ARG A 35 17.04 37.90 -20.06
C ARG A 35 16.98 36.82 -18.97
N LEU A 36 18.14 36.42 -18.45
CA LEU A 36 18.26 35.49 -17.33
C LEU A 36 17.71 36.08 -16.01
N THR A 37 17.91 37.39 -15.78
CA THR A 37 17.36 38.10 -14.62
C THR A 37 15.83 38.12 -14.66
N TRP A 38 15.26 38.33 -15.85
CA TRP A 38 13.80 38.24 -16.03
C TRP A 38 13.25 36.83 -15.82
N LEU A 39 13.98 35.79 -16.26
CA LEU A 39 13.62 34.40 -16.01
C LEU A 39 13.58 34.05 -14.52
N VAL A 40 14.60 34.47 -13.75
CA VAL A 40 14.65 34.24 -12.30
C VAL A 40 13.48 34.94 -11.59
N VAL A 41 13.15 36.18 -11.97
CA VAL A 41 12.00 36.90 -11.40
C VAL A 41 10.69 36.17 -11.67
N VAL A 42 10.50 35.63 -12.87
CA VAL A 42 9.29 34.85 -13.21
C VAL A 42 9.22 33.56 -12.39
N VAL A 43 10.33 32.82 -12.26
CA VAL A 43 10.34 31.58 -11.45
C VAL A 43 10.05 31.87 -9.98
N VAL A 44 10.62 32.94 -9.42
CA VAL A 44 10.34 33.36 -8.04
C VAL A 44 8.89 33.80 -7.88
N ALA A 45 8.35 34.55 -8.84
CA ALA A 45 6.94 34.96 -8.82
C ALA A 45 5.98 33.77 -8.91
N VAL A 46 6.26 32.79 -9.78
CA VAL A 46 5.45 31.56 -9.91
C VAL A 46 5.55 30.69 -8.66
N GLY A 47 6.74 30.56 -8.08
CA GLY A 47 6.94 29.86 -6.80
C GLY A 47 6.18 30.54 -5.66
N PHE A 48 6.21 31.86 -5.58
CA PHE A 48 5.49 32.64 -4.57
C PHE A 48 3.96 32.54 -4.73
N VAL A 49 3.45 32.60 -5.97
CA VAL A 49 2.02 32.38 -6.28
C VAL A 49 1.60 30.96 -5.88
N SER A 50 2.43 29.95 -6.13
CA SER A 50 2.13 28.56 -5.76
C SER A 50 2.03 28.38 -4.24
N ILE A 51 2.90 29.04 -3.46
CA ILE A 51 2.88 29.02 -1.99
C ILE A 51 1.61 29.71 -1.48
N MET A 52 1.29 30.91 -1.95
CA MET A 52 0.09 31.65 -1.52
C MET A 52 -1.23 30.97 -1.92
N SER A 53 -1.25 30.29 -3.07
CA SER A 53 -2.44 29.55 -3.54
C SER A 53 -2.74 28.31 -2.68
N SER A 54 -1.69 27.68 -2.13
CA SER A 54 -1.85 26.48 -1.28
C SER A 54 -2.46 26.78 0.09
N GLU A 55 -2.20 27.97 0.65
CA GLU A 55 -2.73 28.41 1.95
C GLU A 55 -4.22 28.79 1.84
N SER A 56 -4.57 29.58 0.81
CA SER A 56 -5.96 29.94 0.49
C SER A 56 -6.84 28.71 0.22
N SER A 57 -6.33 27.71 -0.52
CA SER A 57 -7.08 26.48 -0.82
C SER A 57 -7.31 25.59 0.41
N ARG A 58 -6.40 25.61 1.39
CA ARG A 58 -6.56 24.88 2.66
C ARG A 58 -7.55 25.58 3.58
N GLU A 59 -7.54 26.91 3.61
CA GLU A 59 -8.48 27.72 4.40
C GLU A 59 -9.93 27.56 3.90
N THR A 60 -10.16 27.55 2.59
CA THR A 60 -11.50 27.28 2.03
C THR A 60 -11.97 25.86 2.34
N ALA A 61 -11.12 24.86 2.12
CA ALA A 61 -11.45 23.47 2.44
C ALA A 61 -11.75 23.28 3.94
N GLN A 62 -11.02 23.97 4.83
CA GLN A 62 -11.29 23.98 6.27
C GLN A 62 -12.63 24.65 6.61
N LYS A 63 -12.94 25.81 6.02
CA LYS A 63 -14.23 26.50 6.24
C LYS A 63 -15.41 25.68 5.76
N GLU A 64 -15.30 25.03 4.60
CA GLU A 64 -16.31 24.11 4.08
C GLU A 64 -16.49 22.90 4.99
N ALA A 65 -15.39 22.31 5.48
CA ALA A 65 -15.46 21.20 6.44
C ALA A 65 -16.11 21.61 7.76
N ILE A 66 -15.80 22.80 8.29
CA ILE A 66 -16.41 23.35 9.51
C ILE A 66 -17.90 23.64 9.30
N ALA A 67 -18.28 24.26 8.18
CA ALA A 67 -19.68 24.52 7.85
C ALA A 67 -20.47 23.23 7.68
N THR A 68 -19.88 22.23 7.03
CA THR A 68 -20.47 20.90 6.86
C THR A 68 -20.64 20.21 8.22
N ALA A 69 -19.61 20.22 9.06
CA ALA A 69 -19.68 19.66 10.41
C ALA A 69 -20.74 20.36 11.27
N ALA A 70 -20.85 21.68 11.19
CA ALA A 70 -21.87 22.46 11.90
C ALA A 70 -23.29 22.11 11.41
N TRP A 71 -23.49 21.94 10.11
CA TRP A 71 -24.78 21.50 9.55
C TRP A 71 -25.13 20.07 9.99
N ILE A 72 -24.17 19.14 9.93
CA ILE A 72 -24.36 17.76 10.42
C ILE A 72 -24.71 17.77 11.91
N ALA A 73 -23.98 18.51 12.74
CA ALA A 73 -24.24 18.60 14.18
C ALA A 73 -25.63 19.19 14.46
N LYS A 74 -26.05 20.19 13.68
CA LYS A 74 -27.40 20.75 13.78
C LYS A 74 -28.47 19.72 13.42
N GLN A 75 -28.29 18.96 12.32
CA GLN A 75 -29.21 17.89 11.96
C GLN A 75 -29.28 16.80 13.02
N GLN A 76 -28.13 16.37 13.55
CA GLN A 76 -28.08 15.38 14.64
C GLN A 76 -28.81 15.87 15.90
N GLN A 77 -28.70 17.16 16.22
CA GLN A 77 -29.45 17.75 17.33
C GLN A 77 -30.95 17.77 17.06
N GLU A 78 -31.38 18.19 15.85
CA GLU A 78 -32.79 18.19 15.46
C GLU A 78 -33.39 16.77 15.47
N ASP A 79 -32.65 15.77 15.00
CA ASP A 79 -33.05 14.36 15.06
C ASP A 79 -33.15 13.85 16.51
N ALA A 80 -32.21 14.23 17.39
CA ALA A 80 -32.26 13.90 18.81
C ALA A 80 -33.48 14.53 19.51
N ASP A 81 -33.76 15.80 19.24
CA ASP A 81 -34.91 16.53 19.78
C ASP A 81 -36.23 15.93 19.26
N TYR A 82 -36.28 15.59 17.97
CA TYR A 82 -37.42 14.90 17.37
C TYR A 82 -37.65 13.53 18.01
N PHE A 83 -36.59 12.74 18.19
CA PHE A 83 -36.68 11.45 18.86
C PHE A 83 -37.24 11.60 20.27
N ASN A 84 -36.76 12.57 21.05
CA ASN A 84 -37.21 12.77 22.43
C ASN A 84 -38.72 13.10 22.51
N LEU A 85 -39.25 13.86 21.53
CA LEU A 85 -40.68 14.18 21.43
C LEU A 85 -41.54 13.00 20.97
N HIS A 86 -41.01 12.14 20.11
CA HIS A 86 -41.73 11.03 19.47
C HIS A 86 -41.27 9.64 19.94
N ARG A 87 -40.57 9.57 21.07
CA ARG A 87 -39.96 8.35 21.62
C ARG A 87 -40.96 7.21 21.76
N ALA A 88 -42.19 7.52 22.17
CA ALA A 88 -43.26 6.55 22.39
C ALA A 88 -43.77 5.89 21.10
N ASP A 89 -43.54 6.52 19.94
CA ASP A 89 -43.96 6.00 18.63
C ASP A 89 -42.79 5.33 17.91
N ILE A 90 -41.59 5.93 17.97
CA ILE A 90 -40.39 5.46 17.25
C ILE A 90 -39.90 4.12 17.81
N LEU A 91 -39.86 3.94 19.13
CA LEU A 91 -39.33 2.70 19.72
C LEU A 91 -40.18 1.46 19.39
N PRO A 92 -41.53 1.52 19.47
CA PRO A 92 -42.39 0.44 18.97
C PRO A 92 -42.25 0.19 17.48
N GLU A 93 -42.04 1.23 16.66
CA GLU A 93 -41.81 1.05 15.22
C GLU A 93 -40.53 0.25 14.95
N ILE A 94 -39.42 0.58 15.64
CA ILE A 94 -38.17 -0.18 15.54
C ILE A 94 -38.39 -1.64 15.97
N ARG A 95 -39.12 -1.88 17.08
CA ARG A 95 -39.47 -3.24 17.52
C ARG A 95 -40.27 -3.99 16.47
N SER A 96 -41.27 -3.35 15.88
CA SER A 96 -42.07 -3.94 14.81
C SER A 96 -41.24 -4.34 13.60
N LEU A 97 -40.23 -3.53 13.24
CA LEU A 97 -39.29 -3.87 12.17
C LEU A 97 -38.43 -5.10 12.53
N ILE A 98 -37.95 -5.18 13.78
CA ILE A 98 -37.21 -6.34 14.29
C ILE A 98 -38.08 -7.60 14.25
N ASP A 99 -39.32 -7.53 14.73
CA ASP A 99 -40.28 -8.64 14.75
C ASP A 99 -40.65 -9.11 13.33
N ALA A 100 -40.79 -8.16 12.40
CA ALA A 100 -41.00 -8.42 10.98
C ALA A 100 -39.75 -8.96 10.26
N LYS A 101 -38.60 -9.06 10.95
CA LYS A 101 -37.28 -9.42 10.40
C LYS A 101 -36.76 -8.45 9.34
N ASP A 102 -37.32 -7.25 9.26
CA ASP A 102 -36.73 -6.15 8.49
C ASP A 102 -35.61 -5.49 9.32
N LEU A 103 -34.52 -6.24 9.46
CA LEU A 103 -33.38 -5.83 10.28
C LEU A 103 -32.65 -4.62 9.67
N ALA A 104 -32.67 -4.51 8.33
CA ALA A 104 -32.09 -3.37 7.63
C ALA A 104 -32.88 -2.08 7.93
N GLY A 105 -34.21 -2.14 7.86
CA GLY A 105 -35.09 -1.04 8.25
C GLY A 105 -34.93 -0.67 9.71
N ALA A 106 -34.91 -1.65 10.62
CA ALA A 106 -34.72 -1.42 12.06
C ALA A 106 -33.39 -0.71 12.37
N VAL A 107 -32.28 -1.19 11.79
CA VAL A 107 -30.95 -0.58 11.96
C VAL A 107 -30.90 0.83 11.37
N ALA A 108 -31.50 1.04 10.19
CA ALA A 108 -31.54 2.37 9.56
C ALA A 108 -32.31 3.38 10.41
N LEU A 109 -33.51 3.01 10.89
CA LEU A 109 -34.33 3.85 11.75
C LEU A 109 -33.64 4.13 13.09
N ALA A 110 -33.02 3.13 13.70
CA ALA A 110 -32.29 3.31 14.95
C ALA A 110 -31.05 4.21 14.78
N ASN A 111 -30.27 4.03 13.71
CA ASN A 111 -29.08 4.84 13.43
C ASN A 111 -29.41 6.32 13.20
N LYS A 112 -30.56 6.62 12.58
CA LYS A 112 -31.02 7.99 12.37
C LYS A 112 -31.09 8.76 13.70
N TYR A 113 -31.60 8.10 14.74
CA TYR A 113 -31.81 8.72 16.05
C TYR A 113 -30.72 8.42 17.08
N ALA A 114 -29.62 7.76 16.68
CA ALA A 114 -28.49 7.44 17.56
C ALA A 114 -27.93 8.66 18.33
N PRO A 115 -27.89 9.90 17.79
CA PRO A 115 -27.43 11.07 18.54
C PRO A 115 -28.25 11.39 19.81
N SER A 116 -29.47 10.87 19.95
CA SER A 116 -30.29 11.02 21.17
C SER A 116 -29.66 10.40 22.41
N ASN A 117 -28.75 9.42 22.24
CA ASN A 117 -28.16 8.63 23.32
C ASN A 117 -29.18 7.94 24.25
N ASP A 118 -30.39 7.68 23.75
CA ASP A 118 -31.42 6.97 24.53
C ASP A 118 -31.03 5.51 24.78
N GLY A 119 -31.12 5.07 26.03
CA GLY A 119 -30.70 3.73 26.43
C GLY A 119 -31.52 2.61 25.78
N GLU A 120 -32.83 2.80 25.58
CA GLU A 120 -33.70 1.80 24.96
C GLU A 120 -33.45 1.72 23.45
N LEU A 121 -33.21 2.87 22.80
CA LEU A 121 -32.78 2.93 21.41
C LEU A 121 -31.47 2.18 21.18
N ILE A 122 -30.47 2.38 22.05
CA ILE A 122 -29.17 1.70 21.97
C ILE A 122 -29.36 0.18 22.08
N VAL A 123 -30.22 -0.28 22.99
CA VAL A 123 -30.53 -1.72 23.15
C VAL A 123 -31.19 -2.29 21.89
N LEU A 124 -32.19 -1.61 21.33
CA LEU A 124 -32.86 -2.05 20.11
C LEU A 124 -31.92 -2.04 18.89
N GLN A 125 -31.06 -1.04 18.78
CA GLN A 125 -30.03 -0.96 17.75
C GLN A 125 -29.07 -2.15 17.85
N ALA A 126 -28.61 -2.46 19.07
CA ALA A 126 -27.72 -3.58 19.34
C ALA A 126 -28.39 -4.93 19.02
N GLU A 127 -29.67 -5.09 19.37
CA GLU A 127 -30.46 -6.27 19.05
C GLU A 127 -30.62 -6.47 17.54
N ALA A 128 -31.10 -5.44 16.82
CA ALA A 128 -31.30 -5.50 15.38
C ALA A 128 -30.00 -5.84 14.64
N LYS A 129 -28.90 -5.17 15.00
CA LYS A 129 -27.59 -5.41 14.39
C LYS A 129 -27.02 -6.79 14.75
N THR A 130 -27.25 -7.27 15.97
CA THR A 130 -26.88 -8.63 16.39
C THR A 130 -27.60 -9.68 15.55
N LEU A 131 -28.91 -9.54 15.34
CA LEU A 131 -29.68 -10.44 14.50
C LEU A 131 -29.21 -10.40 13.04
N GLN A 132 -28.89 -9.21 12.53
CA GLN A 132 -28.40 -9.03 11.16
C GLN A 132 -27.07 -9.77 10.96
N ILE A 133 -26.09 -9.51 11.83
CA ILE A 133 -24.76 -10.16 11.77
C ILE A 133 -24.89 -11.68 11.92
N ARG A 134 -25.78 -12.17 12.80
CA ARG A 134 -26.03 -13.61 12.92
C ARG A 134 -26.60 -14.22 11.64
N GLY A 135 -27.38 -13.46 10.87
CA GLY A 135 -27.84 -13.85 9.53
C GLY A 135 -26.67 -13.94 8.54
N GLU A 136 -25.84 -12.90 8.49
CA GLU A 136 -24.65 -12.83 7.63
C GLU A 136 -23.66 -13.98 7.91
N LEU A 137 -23.39 -14.28 9.18
CA LEU A 137 -22.51 -15.37 9.60
C LEU A 137 -22.96 -16.74 9.09
N ARG A 138 -24.26 -16.97 8.87
CA ARG A 138 -24.76 -18.25 8.32
C ARG A 138 -24.41 -18.43 6.85
N ALA A 139 -24.23 -17.33 6.12
CA ALA A 139 -23.87 -17.36 4.70
C ALA A 139 -22.36 -17.44 4.48
N ILE A 140 -21.55 -17.17 5.51
CA ILE A 140 -20.09 -17.12 5.40
C ILE A 140 -19.49 -18.50 5.69
N PRO A 141 -18.71 -19.08 4.76
CA PRO A 141 -17.98 -20.33 5.01
C PRO A 141 -17.06 -20.23 6.22
N ALA A 142 -16.92 -21.32 6.98
CA ALA A 142 -16.04 -21.34 8.15
C ALA A 142 -14.55 -21.14 7.83
N ALA A 143 -14.15 -21.35 6.57
CA ALA A 143 -12.78 -21.12 6.09
C ALA A 143 -12.46 -19.63 5.87
N GLU A 144 -13.47 -18.75 5.82
CA GLU A 144 -13.29 -17.31 5.68
C GLU A 144 -12.96 -16.69 7.05
N TYR A 145 -11.75 -16.95 7.55
CA TYR A 145 -11.37 -16.62 8.94
C TYR A 145 -11.47 -15.11 9.23
N GLU A 146 -10.97 -14.27 8.34
CA GLU A 146 -11.00 -12.80 8.49
C GLU A 146 -12.45 -12.29 8.60
N LYS A 147 -13.33 -12.67 7.66
CA LYS A 147 -14.72 -12.23 7.64
C LYS A 147 -15.47 -12.67 8.91
N ASN A 148 -15.30 -13.94 9.30
CA ASN A 148 -15.89 -14.45 10.53
C ASN A 148 -15.37 -13.68 11.76
N ARG A 149 -14.05 -13.49 11.86
CA ARG A 149 -13.42 -12.74 12.97
C ARG A 149 -14.00 -11.34 13.10
N VAL A 150 -14.09 -10.59 12.00
CA VAL A 150 -14.63 -9.21 11.99
C VAL A 150 -16.07 -9.18 12.48
N LEU A 151 -16.91 -10.10 12.02
CA LEU A 151 -18.31 -10.15 12.44
C LEU A 151 -18.46 -10.57 13.92
N TYR A 152 -17.66 -11.53 14.40
CA TYR A 152 -17.66 -11.86 15.83
C TYR A 152 -17.12 -10.71 16.69
N ALA A 153 -16.17 -9.91 16.22
CA ALA A 153 -15.71 -8.71 16.92
C ALA A 153 -16.84 -7.67 17.06
N GLN A 154 -17.65 -7.49 16.02
CA GLN A 154 -18.84 -6.64 16.09
C GLN A 154 -19.90 -7.21 17.05
N LEU A 155 -20.09 -8.52 17.09
CA LEU A 155 -21.03 -9.13 18.04
C LEU A 155 -20.59 -8.95 19.49
N VAL A 156 -19.29 -9.03 19.78
CA VAL A 156 -18.72 -8.77 21.12
C VAL A 156 -18.90 -7.31 21.51
N SER A 157 -18.70 -6.35 20.60
CA SER A 157 -18.89 -4.92 20.93
C SER A 157 -20.37 -4.57 21.19
N LEU A 158 -21.31 -5.24 20.52
CA LEU A 158 -22.75 -5.05 20.74
C LEU A 158 -23.26 -5.81 21.97
N ASN A 159 -22.61 -6.90 22.37
CA ASN A 159 -23.03 -7.76 23.47
C ASN A 159 -21.83 -8.08 24.37
N PRO A 160 -21.31 -7.10 25.12
CA PRO A 160 -20.17 -7.32 25.99
C PRO A 160 -20.49 -8.38 27.05
N GLY A 161 -19.57 -9.31 27.30
CA GLY A 161 -19.75 -10.42 28.25
C GLY A 161 -20.44 -11.65 27.67
N ASN A 162 -20.76 -11.66 26.37
CA ASN A 162 -21.24 -12.87 25.71
C ASN A 162 -20.10 -13.86 25.47
N ALA A 163 -19.94 -14.82 26.38
CA ALA A 163 -18.89 -15.84 26.34
C ALA A 163 -18.83 -16.64 25.02
N GLN A 164 -19.97 -16.84 24.33
CA GLN A 164 -19.98 -17.57 23.06
C GLN A 164 -19.34 -16.74 21.94
N TYR A 165 -19.67 -15.46 21.85
CA TYR A 165 -19.10 -14.56 20.83
C TYR A 165 -17.62 -14.31 21.08
N GLU A 166 -17.22 -14.15 22.35
CA GLU A 166 -15.82 -14.00 22.74
C GLU A 166 -14.99 -15.24 22.38
N ALA A 167 -15.49 -16.44 22.70
CA ALA A 167 -14.83 -17.68 22.35
C ALA A 167 -14.71 -17.89 20.83
N LYS A 168 -15.74 -17.50 20.07
CA LYS A 168 -15.70 -17.56 18.60
C LYS A 168 -14.73 -16.54 18.02
N LEU A 169 -14.70 -15.33 18.54
CA LEU A 169 -13.72 -14.31 18.13
C LEU A 169 -12.29 -14.82 18.33
N ALA A 170 -11.98 -15.37 19.50
CA ALA A 170 -10.68 -15.97 19.79
C ALA A 170 -10.36 -17.12 18.82
N HIS A 171 -11.32 -18.03 18.60
CA HIS A 171 -11.15 -19.13 17.65
C HIS A 171 -10.77 -18.68 16.24
N TYR A 172 -11.46 -17.68 15.68
CA TYR A 172 -11.17 -17.19 14.33
C TYR A 172 -9.88 -16.35 14.29
N ALA A 173 -9.55 -15.64 15.37
CA ALA A 173 -8.26 -14.96 15.50
C ALA A 173 -7.09 -15.95 15.47
N ASP A 174 -7.18 -17.06 16.20
CA ASP A 174 -6.15 -18.11 16.20
C ASP A 174 -6.02 -18.79 14.83
N LYS A 175 -7.16 -19.10 14.19
CA LYS A 175 -7.16 -19.69 12.84
C LYS A 175 -6.51 -18.78 11.80
N GLN A 176 -6.80 -17.49 11.88
CA GLN A 176 -6.18 -16.51 11.01
C GLN A 176 -4.69 -16.38 11.29
N ALA A 177 -4.28 -16.23 12.56
CA ALA A 177 -2.87 -16.11 12.93
C ALA A 177 -2.05 -17.33 12.47
N ALA A 178 -2.60 -18.54 12.60
CA ALA A 178 -1.98 -19.76 12.09
C ALA A 178 -1.87 -19.77 10.56
N ALA A 179 -2.90 -19.31 9.85
CA ALA A 179 -2.88 -19.20 8.39
C ALA A 179 -1.85 -18.16 7.92
N ASP A 180 -1.80 -17.00 8.56
CA ASP A 180 -0.85 -15.92 8.28
C ASP A 180 0.59 -16.38 8.54
N LEU A 181 0.82 -17.11 9.63
CA LEU A 181 2.11 -17.72 9.94
C LEU A 181 2.51 -18.76 8.87
N LEU A 182 1.58 -19.60 8.41
CA LEU A 182 1.85 -20.57 7.35
C LEU A 182 2.23 -19.87 6.03
N ILE A 183 1.52 -18.81 5.67
CA ILE A 183 1.82 -18.02 4.46
C ILE A 183 3.20 -17.38 4.59
N LYS A 184 3.49 -16.76 5.75
CA LYS A 184 4.77 -16.12 6.03
C LYS A 184 5.92 -17.13 5.97
N THR A 185 5.81 -18.25 6.68
CA THR A 185 6.84 -19.30 6.68
C THR A 185 7.05 -19.92 5.30
N ARG A 186 5.98 -20.08 4.50
CA ARG A 186 6.10 -20.52 3.10
C ARG A 186 6.81 -19.48 2.23
N ALA A 187 6.51 -18.20 2.41
CA ALA A 187 7.17 -17.11 1.69
C ALA A 187 8.66 -17.05 2.04
N GLU A 188 9.00 -17.06 3.34
CA GLU A 188 10.38 -17.09 3.84
C GLU A 188 11.12 -18.33 3.32
N ARG A 189 10.48 -19.50 3.34
CA ARG A 189 11.05 -20.73 2.79
C ARG A 189 11.29 -20.65 1.28
N THR A 190 10.36 -20.07 0.54
CA THR A 190 10.50 -19.87 -0.91
C THR A 190 11.66 -18.91 -1.22
N GLU A 191 11.83 -17.86 -0.40
CA GLU A 191 12.94 -16.92 -0.51
C GLU A 191 14.29 -17.58 -0.19
N LEU A 192 14.36 -18.40 0.85
CA LEU A 192 15.57 -19.17 1.16
C LEU A 192 15.95 -20.09 0.02
N ILE A 193 14.99 -20.84 -0.51
CA ILE A 193 15.20 -21.75 -1.64
C ILE A 193 15.66 -20.96 -2.87
N SER A 194 15.02 -19.84 -3.21
CA SER A 194 15.32 -19.08 -4.43
C SER A 194 16.72 -18.49 -4.45
N ARG A 195 17.36 -18.23 -3.29
CA ARG A 195 18.76 -17.80 -3.20
C ARG A 195 19.75 -18.80 -3.78
N GLY A 196 19.39 -20.09 -3.83
CA GLY A 196 20.20 -21.14 -4.45
C GLY A 196 20.15 -21.15 -5.98
N PHE A 197 19.25 -20.38 -6.60
CA PHE A 197 18.99 -20.41 -8.04
C PHE A 197 19.31 -19.06 -8.70
N SER A 198 19.77 -19.13 -9.95
CA SER A 198 19.98 -17.98 -10.81
C SER A 198 18.64 -17.34 -11.19
N ALA A 199 18.52 -16.03 -11.01
CA ALA A 199 17.35 -15.27 -11.41
C ALA A 199 17.21 -15.13 -12.95
N TRP A 200 18.24 -15.48 -13.73
CA TRP A 200 18.28 -15.27 -15.17
C TRP A 200 17.81 -16.48 -15.98
N ASP A 201 18.27 -17.67 -15.61
CA ASP A 201 18.00 -18.93 -16.32
C ASP A 201 17.42 -20.01 -15.40
N GLY A 202 17.32 -19.76 -14.09
CA GLY A 202 16.82 -20.72 -13.12
C GLY A 202 17.80 -21.85 -12.79
N SER A 203 19.06 -21.76 -13.20
CA SER A 203 20.09 -22.75 -12.85
C SER A 203 20.34 -22.78 -11.34
N HIS A 204 20.61 -23.97 -10.77
CA HIS A 204 21.07 -24.04 -9.39
C HIS A 204 22.54 -23.68 -9.30
N ILE A 205 22.85 -22.53 -8.68
CA ILE A 205 24.13 -21.83 -8.79
C ILE A 205 25.32 -22.72 -8.43
N ARG A 206 25.24 -23.44 -7.31
CA ARG A 206 26.35 -24.27 -6.84
C ARG A 206 26.45 -25.60 -7.57
N LEU A 207 25.33 -26.13 -8.04
CA LEU A 207 25.29 -27.37 -8.79
C LEU A 207 25.86 -27.15 -10.19
N GLU A 208 25.49 -26.04 -10.85
CA GLU A 208 26.07 -25.64 -12.13
C GLU A 208 27.60 -25.51 -12.03
N ARG A 209 28.13 -24.86 -10.97
CA ARG A 209 29.59 -24.78 -10.76
C ARG A 209 30.22 -26.16 -10.58
N ALA A 210 29.58 -27.07 -9.85
CA ALA A 210 30.07 -28.42 -9.64
C ALA A 210 30.10 -29.21 -10.97
N VAL A 211 29.04 -29.10 -11.78
CA VAL A 211 28.95 -29.72 -13.12
C VAL A 211 30.01 -29.15 -14.06
N LYS A 212 30.13 -27.82 -14.19
CA LYS A 212 31.17 -27.19 -15.02
C LYS A 212 32.58 -27.64 -14.62
N LYS A 213 32.83 -27.82 -13.31
CA LYS A 213 34.12 -28.30 -12.79
C LYS A 213 34.40 -29.78 -13.13
N SER A 214 33.37 -30.61 -13.35
CA SER A 214 33.55 -32.00 -13.77
C SER A 214 33.58 -32.20 -15.29
N MET A 215 33.21 -31.18 -16.08
CA MET A 215 33.23 -31.25 -17.55
C MET A 215 34.64 -31.11 -18.14
N ASN A 216 34.88 -31.80 -19.26
CA ASN A 216 36.12 -31.68 -20.05
C ASN A 216 36.26 -30.30 -20.73
N ASP A 217 35.15 -29.73 -21.22
CA ASP A 217 35.06 -28.39 -21.82
C ASP A 217 33.98 -27.59 -21.07
N PRO A 218 34.33 -26.91 -19.95
CA PRO A 218 33.37 -26.15 -19.14
C PRO A 218 32.68 -25.01 -19.89
N ASP A 219 33.35 -24.44 -20.89
CA ASP A 219 32.83 -23.34 -21.72
C ASP A 219 31.72 -23.82 -22.67
N SER A 220 31.62 -25.12 -22.90
CA SER A 220 30.53 -25.73 -23.68
C SER A 220 29.22 -25.90 -22.91
N TYR A 221 29.19 -25.62 -21.61
CA TYR A 221 28.00 -25.78 -20.79
C TYR A 221 26.92 -24.76 -21.16
N GLU A 222 25.71 -25.26 -21.42
CA GLU A 222 24.51 -24.46 -21.62
C GLU A 222 23.38 -25.04 -20.77
N HIS A 223 22.87 -24.24 -19.82
CA HIS A 223 21.73 -24.65 -19.00
C HIS A 223 20.46 -24.80 -19.86
N ALA A 224 19.67 -25.84 -19.59
CA ALA A 224 18.41 -26.07 -20.30
C ALA A 224 17.20 -25.99 -19.36
N GLU A 225 17.22 -26.70 -18.23
CA GLU A 225 16.15 -26.67 -17.23
C GLU A 225 16.69 -27.02 -15.85
N THR A 226 16.06 -26.48 -14.80
CA THR A 226 16.24 -27.01 -13.46
C THR A 226 14.91 -27.14 -12.74
N ARG A 227 14.72 -28.30 -12.09
CA ARG A 227 13.57 -28.61 -11.24
C ARG A 227 14.07 -29.01 -9.86
N TYR A 228 13.27 -28.76 -8.82
CA TYR A 228 13.60 -29.21 -7.48
C TYR A 228 12.38 -29.82 -6.78
N PHE A 229 12.66 -30.74 -5.86
CA PHE A 229 11.69 -31.30 -4.94
C PHE A 229 12.10 -30.95 -3.52
N ASP A 230 11.23 -30.24 -2.82
CA ASP A 230 11.42 -29.90 -1.42
C ASP A 230 11.10 -31.10 -0.53
N ARG A 231 12.08 -31.52 0.30
CA ARG A 231 11.95 -32.62 1.26
C ARG A 231 11.88 -32.15 2.72
N GLY A 232 11.84 -30.84 2.95
CA GLY A 232 11.83 -30.23 4.29
C GLY A 232 13.23 -29.88 4.79
N ASP A 233 14.07 -30.88 5.01
CA ASP A 233 15.46 -30.72 5.47
C ASP A 233 16.46 -30.42 4.33
N HIS A 234 16.13 -30.83 3.10
CA HIS A 234 16.96 -30.64 1.91
C HIS A 234 16.11 -30.50 0.64
N LEU A 235 16.74 -30.11 -0.47
CA LEU A 235 16.14 -30.17 -1.81
C LEU A 235 16.78 -31.28 -2.62
N VAL A 236 15.99 -31.88 -3.50
CA VAL A 236 16.47 -32.76 -4.57
C VAL A 236 16.37 -31.98 -5.87
N VAL A 237 17.52 -31.53 -6.39
CA VAL A 237 17.63 -30.70 -7.59
C VAL A 237 17.99 -31.58 -8.78
N HIS A 238 17.29 -31.35 -9.88
CA HIS A 238 17.52 -31.95 -11.19
C HIS A 238 17.88 -30.84 -12.17
N THR A 239 19.09 -30.86 -12.71
CA THR A 239 19.54 -29.88 -13.71
C THR A 239 19.83 -30.59 -15.02
N THR A 240 19.16 -30.16 -16.07
CA THR A 240 19.40 -30.60 -17.45
C THR A 240 20.19 -29.52 -18.17
N PHE A 241 21.24 -29.90 -18.88
CA PHE A 241 22.15 -29.00 -19.59
C PHE A 241 22.68 -29.65 -20.88
N ARG A 242 23.24 -28.83 -21.77
CA ARG A 242 23.99 -29.28 -22.95
C ARG A 242 25.49 -29.06 -22.71
N GLY A 243 26.31 -29.92 -23.27
CA GLY A 243 27.77 -29.81 -23.22
C GLY A 243 28.45 -30.67 -24.27
N LYS A 244 29.71 -30.36 -24.62
CA LYS A 244 30.51 -31.20 -25.50
C LYS A 244 31.03 -32.43 -24.77
N ASN A 245 30.86 -33.60 -25.38
CA ASN A 245 31.50 -34.83 -24.92
C ASN A 245 32.97 -34.92 -25.38
N ALA A 246 33.67 -35.99 -24.96
CA ALA A 246 35.08 -36.21 -25.32
C ALA A 246 35.35 -36.36 -26.83
N PHE A 247 34.31 -36.59 -27.65
CA PHE A 247 34.39 -36.71 -29.10
C PHE A 247 33.99 -35.42 -29.83
N GLY A 248 33.76 -34.32 -29.10
CA GLY A 248 33.41 -33.01 -29.65
C GLY A 248 31.93 -32.82 -30.02
N GLY A 249 31.08 -33.82 -29.80
CA GLY A 249 29.63 -33.72 -30.04
C GLY A 249 28.90 -33.06 -28.86
N VAL A 250 27.94 -32.18 -29.13
CA VAL A 250 27.08 -31.57 -28.11
C VAL A 250 25.96 -32.55 -27.74
N VAL A 251 25.86 -32.90 -26.45
CA VAL A 251 24.87 -33.84 -25.91
C VAL A 251 24.11 -33.22 -24.76
N MET A 252 22.87 -33.67 -24.54
CA MET A 252 22.05 -33.28 -23.39
C MET A 252 22.28 -34.26 -22.24
N GLN A 253 22.54 -33.73 -21.05
CA GLN A 253 22.82 -34.49 -19.83
C GLN A 253 21.95 -33.99 -18.70
N THR A 254 21.69 -34.84 -17.70
CA THR A 254 20.92 -34.47 -16.51
C THR A 254 21.64 -34.94 -15.27
N VAL A 255 21.90 -34.01 -14.37
CA VAL A 255 22.51 -34.30 -13.07
C VAL A 255 21.47 -34.13 -11.98
N LYS A 256 21.44 -35.09 -11.06
CA LYS A 256 20.59 -35.05 -9.87
C LYS A 256 21.45 -34.88 -8.63
N ALA A 257 21.11 -33.93 -7.76
CA ALA A 257 21.84 -33.69 -6.52
C ALA A 257 20.92 -33.44 -5.34
N LYS A 258 21.38 -33.86 -4.16
CA LYS A 258 20.86 -33.45 -2.85
C LYS A 258 21.57 -32.16 -2.45
N VAL A 259 20.81 -31.11 -2.18
CA VAL A 259 21.34 -29.82 -1.73
C VAL A 259 20.68 -29.40 -0.43
N ASP A 260 21.40 -28.75 0.47
CA ASP A 260 20.81 -28.16 1.67
C ASP A 260 20.05 -26.85 1.35
N LEU A 261 19.46 -26.24 2.37
CA LEU A 261 18.71 -24.98 2.24
C LEU A 261 19.62 -23.74 2.07
N ASP A 262 20.92 -23.87 2.32
CA ASP A 262 21.94 -22.84 2.03
C ASP A 262 22.44 -22.94 0.57
N GLY A 263 21.95 -23.93 -0.17
CA GLY A 263 22.27 -24.21 -1.56
C GLY A 263 23.56 -25.00 -1.76
N GLU A 264 24.17 -25.56 -0.71
CA GLU A 264 25.36 -26.41 -0.82
C GLU A 264 24.99 -27.79 -1.37
N VAL A 265 25.86 -28.33 -2.22
CA VAL A 265 25.72 -29.68 -2.78
C VAL A 265 26.23 -30.69 -1.76
N ILE A 266 25.30 -31.41 -1.10
CA ILE A 266 25.62 -32.46 -0.14
C ILE A 266 26.07 -33.73 -0.88
N GLN A 267 25.33 -34.11 -1.93
CA GLN A 267 25.55 -35.37 -2.64
C GLN A 267 25.05 -35.29 -4.08
N VAL A 268 25.87 -35.72 -5.04
CA VAL A 268 25.42 -35.96 -6.41
C VAL A 268 24.90 -37.41 -6.48
N LEU A 269 23.66 -37.59 -6.93
CA LEU A 269 22.91 -38.85 -6.87
C LEU A 269 22.95 -39.64 -8.19
N SER A 270 23.19 -38.97 -9.33
CA SER A 270 23.37 -39.63 -10.63
C SER A 270 23.91 -38.67 -11.70
N GLU A 271 24.70 -39.21 -12.63
CA GLU A 271 25.01 -38.73 -13.99
C GLU A 271 24.16 -39.47 -15.03
#